data_AF-A0AAD8AV58-F1
#
_entry.id   AF-A0AAD8AV58-F1
#
_cell.length_a   1.000
_cell.length_b   1.000
_cell.length_c   1.000
_cell.angle_alpha   90.00
_cell.angle_beta   90.00
_cell.angle_gamma   90.00
#
_symmetry.space_group_name_H-M   'P 1'
#
loop_
_entity.id
_entity.type
_entity.pdbx_description
1 polymer ?
#
loop_
_entity_poly.entity_id
_entity_poly.type
_entity_poly.pdbx_seq_one_letter_code
_entity_poly.pdbx_strand_id
1 'polypeptide(L)'
;MYQYLIRPKRCLYTRFIVCVVSLSSVKLVLDAFTLHTSLQSLSQPVKHLIYSRSLPVLDVTDLIRSKVYLNVTYPAFVAYADEDGPGQMGKGHFLNSSLMTESEKEEVRRGYDRHQFDEFLSSKIALHRLLPDPRGNFCHVQVYPELPPVSIVITFYNEAWSTLLRSIHSILDRTPSKLLKEIILLDDCSTYDYLKEPLEAYLQSLDQVRLLRATQRLGLIQARNLAVEFVTSDIVVFLDSHIECHQGWLEPLITPVSRDHKVITYPLVDNISYFTFKLQWHKDTVIVGGFSLTSLLFQWMTERKLNMTLQTMEAESPTMPGGLFAVSRGWFEKLGRFDPGLVLWGGENLELSFKSWMCGGKVIQTTCSRVGHVFRPTNPNVQSFSQIGSNFLRVAEVWMDEYKHYYYEKISYNITPYGDVSDRLQLRKSLNCRSFDWYVNKVYPELKNTVPAWNELYSGLIKNVYMNLCIERFSKSILSACDERLKNQLWDITKEGLLFKESVGLMPVVTSQDPNVKPRVILRLIKSEKDIAPLLWIYNQTNRQLIHKVSGHCLEADPSTNFTYLSTCQAGSRLQSWQLTTRRERMDILRYKLQVPIGWN
;
A
#
# COMPACT_ATOMS: atom_id res chain seq x y z
N MET A 1 16.17 45.37 1.20
CA MET A 1 14.98 46.25 1.22
C MET A 1 13.76 45.41 0.88
N TYR A 2 12.78 45.43 1.78
CA TYR A 2 11.37 45.04 1.67
C TYR A 2 10.97 43.55 1.46
N GLN A 3 10.58 42.94 2.58
CA GLN A 3 9.47 41.98 2.70
C GLN A 3 8.13 42.62 2.27
N TYR A 4 7.18 41.83 1.78
CA TYR A 4 5.82 41.74 2.36
C TYR A 4 5.09 40.45 1.92
N LEU A 5 4.49 39.81 2.93
CA LEU A 5 3.60 38.65 2.95
C LEU A 5 2.15 39.00 2.49
N ILE A 6 1.31 37.94 2.29
CA ILE A 6 -0.16 37.78 2.48
C ILE A 6 -0.77 37.02 1.27
N ARG A 7 -1.60 35.95 1.30
CA ARG A 7 -2.23 35.02 2.29
C ARG A 7 -2.87 33.85 1.48
N PRO A 8 -3.06 32.63 2.02
CA PRO A 8 -3.99 31.65 1.45
C PRO A 8 -5.43 31.87 1.96
N LYS A 9 -6.42 31.66 1.08
CA LYS A 9 -7.86 31.81 1.36
C LYS A 9 -8.32 30.79 2.41
N ARG A 10 -8.88 31.28 3.51
CA ARG A 10 -9.66 30.49 4.50
C ARG A 10 -11.09 30.32 3.99
N CYS A 11 -11.63 29.11 4.06
CA CYS A 11 -13.07 28.86 4.05
C CYS A 11 -13.67 29.38 5.36
N LEU A 12 -14.56 30.37 5.27
CA LEU A 12 -15.40 30.84 6.37
C LEU A 12 -16.81 31.01 5.79
N TYR A 13 -17.72 30.11 6.17
CA TYR A 13 -19.16 30.36 6.10
C TYR A 13 -19.68 30.29 7.53
N THR A 14 -19.73 31.45 8.18
CA THR A 14 -20.46 31.64 9.45
C THR A 14 -21.61 32.59 9.14
N ARG A 15 -22.84 32.07 9.03
CA ARG A 15 -24.04 32.92 9.05
C ARG A 15 -24.45 33.13 10.51
N PHE A 16 -24.32 34.37 10.97
CA PHE A 16 -24.93 34.84 12.21
C PHE A 16 -26.46 34.76 12.08
N ILE A 17 -27.11 34.00 12.96
CA ILE A 17 -28.52 34.19 13.28
C ILE A 17 -28.56 35.16 14.46
N VAL A 18 -29.05 36.37 14.20
CA VAL A 18 -29.43 37.32 15.25
C VAL A 18 -30.81 36.88 15.75
N CYS A 19 -30.84 36.18 16.88
CA CYS A 19 -32.05 36.03 17.68
C CYS A 19 -32.02 37.11 18.78
N VAL A 20 -32.85 38.13 18.61
CA VAL A 20 -33.26 39.02 19.70
C VAL A 20 -34.16 38.19 20.63
N VAL A 21 -33.66 37.83 21.82
CA VAL A 21 -34.50 37.34 22.91
C VAL A 21 -34.25 38.19 24.14
N SER A 22 -35.35 38.76 24.61
CA SER A 22 -35.55 39.60 25.77
C SER A 22 -34.85 39.10 27.04
N LEU A 23 -34.14 40.02 27.71
CA LEU A 23 -33.70 39.90 29.09
C LEU A 23 -34.91 39.94 30.03
N SER A 24 -35.12 38.90 30.83
CA SER A 24 -35.71 39.05 32.17
C SER A 24 -35.29 37.90 33.09
N SER A 25 -34.80 38.29 34.27
CA SER A 25 -34.73 37.51 35.52
C SER A 25 -33.47 36.70 35.81
N VAL A 26 -32.49 37.40 36.37
CA VAL A 26 -31.43 36.89 37.24
C VAL A 26 -32.02 36.41 38.57
N LYS A 27 -31.58 35.24 39.07
CA LYS A 27 -31.36 35.03 40.51
C LYS A 27 -30.31 33.94 40.79
N LEU A 28 -29.31 34.35 41.58
CA LEU A 28 -28.20 33.58 42.14
C LEU A 28 -28.68 32.34 42.93
N VAL A 29 -27.83 31.29 43.02
CA VAL A 29 -27.19 30.84 44.27
C VAL A 29 -25.89 30.09 43.93
N LEU A 30 -24.77 30.57 44.49
CA LEU A 30 -23.49 29.90 44.69
C LEU A 30 -23.44 29.51 46.18
N ASP A 31 -22.95 28.30 46.49
CA ASP A 31 -22.18 27.88 47.68
C ASP A 31 -22.32 26.36 47.85
N ALA A 32 -21.27 25.56 47.57
CA ALA A 32 -20.14 25.23 48.45
C ALA A 32 -20.53 24.25 49.57
N PHE A 33 -20.12 22.97 49.44
CA PHE A 33 -19.77 22.14 50.60
C PHE A 33 -18.71 21.11 50.22
N THR A 34 -17.62 21.16 50.99
CA THR A 34 -16.41 20.35 50.91
C THR A 34 -16.37 19.35 52.07
N LEU A 35 -15.71 18.21 51.83
CA LEU A 35 -15.09 17.24 52.75
C LEU A 35 -15.97 16.27 53.58
N HIS A 36 -15.75 14.97 53.32
CA HIS A 36 -15.19 14.06 54.32
C HIS A 36 -14.38 12.91 53.67
N THR A 37 -13.12 12.78 54.11
CA THR A 37 -12.23 11.60 54.04
C THR A 37 -12.73 10.55 55.06
N SER A 38 -12.53 9.23 55.04
CA SER A 38 -11.48 8.31 54.57
C SER A 38 -11.96 6.86 54.76
N LEU A 39 -11.48 5.89 53.95
CA LEU A 39 -11.01 4.55 54.39
C LEU A 39 -10.49 3.74 53.20
N GLN A 40 -9.42 2.98 53.47
CA GLN A 40 -8.49 2.39 52.52
C GLN A 40 -8.93 1.02 51.97
N SER A 41 -8.33 0.69 50.82
CA SER A 41 -7.98 -0.64 50.30
C SER A 41 -9.09 -1.50 49.67
N LEU A 42 -9.03 -1.62 48.34
CA LEU A 42 -9.03 -2.90 47.62
C LEU A 42 -8.55 -2.66 46.17
N SER A 43 -7.31 -3.09 45.95
CA SER A 43 -6.70 -3.68 44.75
C SER A 43 -7.29 -3.40 43.34
N GLN A 44 -6.37 -2.91 42.48
CA GLN A 44 -6.31 -2.92 41.01
C GLN A 44 -7.05 -1.81 40.24
N PRO A 45 -6.32 -0.87 39.60
CA PRO A 45 -6.83 -0.19 38.43
C PRO A 45 -6.39 -0.97 37.18
N VAL A 46 -7.37 -1.57 36.48
CA VAL A 46 -7.26 -1.79 35.03
C VAL A 46 -7.07 -0.40 34.42
N LYS A 47 -5.82 -0.02 34.15
CA LYS A 47 -5.52 1.14 33.32
C LYS A 47 -5.99 0.82 31.91
N HIS A 48 -7.27 1.12 31.63
CA HIS A 48 -7.67 1.51 30.29
C HIS A 48 -6.72 2.63 29.88
N LEU A 49 -5.82 2.35 28.92
CA LEU A 49 -5.12 3.39 28.19
C LEU A 49 -6.20 4.17 27.45
N ILE A 50 -6.66 5.26 28.09
CA ILE A 50 -7.43 6.29 27.44
C ILE A 50 -6.50 6.87 26.38
N TYR A 51 -6.85 6.65 25.12
CA TYR A 51 -6.31 7.38 23.98
C TYR A 51 -6.60 8.88 24.18
N SER A 52 -5.72 9.59 24.88
CA SER A 52 -5.76 11.05 25.00
C SER A 52 -4.51 11.66 24.37
N ARG A 53 -4.36 11.48 23.06
CA ARG A 53 -3.93 12.59 22.22
C ARG A 53 -5.19 13.10 21.54
N SER A 54 -5.75 14.15 22.12
CA SER A 54 -6.80 14.97 21.52
C SER A 54 -6.34 15.44 20.14
N LEU A 55 -6.71 14.71 19.08
CA LEU A 55 -6.70 15.22 17.72
C LEU A 55 -7.75 16.35 17.67
N PRO A 56 -7.38 17.60 17.37
CA PRO A 56 -8.29 18.75 17.47
C PRO A 56 -9.27 18.84 16.27
N VAL A 57 -9.80 17.71 15.76
CA VAL A 57 -10.36 17.65 14.39
C VAL A 57 -11.83 17.18 14.31
N LEU A 58 -12.38 16.63 15.39
CA LEU A 58 -13.67 15.94 15.35
C LEU A 58 -14.86 16.86 15.60
N ASP A 59 -15.23 17.65 14.59
CA ASP A 59 -16.61 18.13 14.42
C ASP A 59 -17.23 17.37 13.23
N VAL A 60 -17.32 16.05 13.38
CA VAL A 60 -18.03 15.20 12.41
C VAL A 60 -19.50 15.37 12.72
N THR A 61 -20.18 16.19 11.92
CA THR A 61 -21.62 16.36 12.02
C THR A 61 -22.31 15.15 11.39
N ASP A 62 -23.11 14.45 12.19
CA ASP A 62 -24.09 13.48 11.69
C ASP A 62 -25.16 14.27 10.97
N LEU A 63 -24.93 14.49 9.68
CA LEU A 63 -25.82 15.26 8.85
C LEU A 63 -27.00 14.36 8.51
N ILE A 64 -28.15 14.80 9.01
CA ILE A 64 -29.46 14.75 8.34
C ILE A 64 -30.44 13.71 8.88
N ARG A 65 -31.29 14.21 9.79
CA ARG A 65 -32.73 13.93 9.72
C ARG A 65 -33.61 15.19 9.83
N SER A 66 -33.05 16.40 9.92
CA SER A 66 -33.82 17.63 10.19
C SER A 66 -33.76 18.73 9.11
N LYS A 67 -32.84 18.66 8.14
CA LYS A 67 -32.72 19.67 7.08
C LYS A 67 -33.60 19.27 5.89
N VAL A 68 -34.48 20.16 5.45
CA VAL A 68 -35.29 19.97 4.23
C VAL A 68 -34.55 20.58 3.06
N TYR A 69 -34.31 19.80 2.01
CA TYR A 69 -33.68 20.27 0.78
C TYR A 69 -34.77 20.56 -0.26
N LEU A 70 -34.85 21.81 -0.71
CA LEU A 70 -35.78 22.25 -1.75
C LEU A 70 -34.98 22.73 -2.95
N ASN A 71 -35.45 22.40 -4.17
CA ASN A 71 -34.87 22.86 -5.43
C ASN A 71 -33.39 22.47 -5.63
N VAL A 72 -33.02 21.25 -5.26
CA VAL A 72 -31.68 20.71 -5.50
C VAL A 72 -31.56 20.15 -6.92
N THR A 73 -30.54 20.60 -7.65
CA THR A 73 -30.18 20.06 -8.96
C THR A 73 -29.08 19.02 -8.81
N TYR A 74 -29.31 17.83 -9.36
CA TYR A 74 -28.31 16.75 -9.41
C TYR A 74 -27.50 16.81 -10.72
N PRO A 75 -26.24 16.37 -10.72
CA PRO A 75 -25.53 16.02 -11.96
C PRO A 75 -26.36 15.04 -12.79
N ALA A 76 -26.20 15.06 -14.12
CA ALA A 76 -26.91 14.12 -14.98
C ALA A 76 -26.49 12.66 -14.67
N PHE A 77 -27.47 11.77 -14.55
CA PHE A 77 -27.26 10.33 -14.41
C PHE A 77 -28.43 9.55 -15.00
N VAL A 78 -28.20 8.28 -15.28
CA VAL A 78 -29.23 7.31 -15.68
C VAL A 78 -29.51 6.43 -14.47
N ALA A 79 -30.75 6.39 -13.96
CA ALA A 79 -31.11 5.54 -12.83
C ALA A 79 -31.17 4.07 -13.25
N TYR A 80 -32.02 3.77 -14.24
CA TYR A 80 -32.28 2.44 -14.77
C TYR A 80 -31.92 2.36 -16.25
N ALA A 81 -31.43 1.21 -16.69
CA ALA A 81 -31.10 0.95 -18.08
C ALA A 81 -32.25 0.23 -18.79
N ASP A 82 -32.41 0.50 -20.08
CA ASP A 82 -33.11 -0.39 -21.00
C ASP A 82 -32.34 -1.72 -21.15
N GLU A 83 -32.98 -2.78 -21.67
CA GLU A 83 -32.37 -4.11 -21.82
C GLU A 83 -31.02 -4.08 -22.56
N ASP A 84 -30.88 -3.20 -23.55
CA ASP A 84 -29.66 -3.00 -24.35
C ASP A 84 -28.95 -1.66 -24.06
N GLY A 85 -29.23 -1.05 -22.90
CA GLY A 85 -28.62 0.21 -22.50
C GLY A 85 -27.09 0.13 -22.33
N PRO A 86 -26.38 1.28 -22.40
CA PRO A 86 -24.93 1.32 -22.20
C PRO A 86 -24.50 0.67 -20.88
N GLY A 87 -23.50 -0.21 -20.94
CA GLY A 87 -22.96 -0.84 -19.75
C GLY A 87 -23.75 -2.04 -19.21
N GLN A 88 -24.93 -2.34 -19.75
CA GLN A 88 -25.81 -3.40 -19.24
C GLN A 88 -25.16 -4.78 -19.35
N MET A 89 -25.38 -5.64 -18.35
CA MET A 89 -24.70 -6.93 -18.20
C MET A 89 -23.17 -6.81 -18.21
N GLY A 90 -22.64 -5.71 -17.68
CA GLY A 90 -21.19 -5.43 -17.63
C GLY A 90 -20.53 -5.28 -19.01
N LYS A 91 -21.30 -5.14 -20.10
CA LYS A 91 -20.77 -4.94 -21.45
C LYS A 91 -20.04 -3.59 -21.53
N GLY A 92 -18.91 -3.55 -22.23
CA GLY A 92 -18.22 -2.29 -22.50
C GLY A 92 -18.99 -1.45 -23.49
N HIS A 93 -18.98 -0.13 -23.32
CA HIS A 93 -19.53 0.81 -24.29
C HIS A 93 -18.44 1.76 -24.76
N PHE A 94 -18.43 2.06 -26.06
CA PHE A 94 -17.49 2.99 -26.67
C PHE A 94 -18.26 4.22 -27.14
N LEU A 95 -17.83 5.40 -26.69
CA LEU A 95 -18.37 6.65 -27.18
C LEU A 95 -17.98 6.84 -28.65
N ASN A 96 -18.95 7.19 -29.50
CA ASN A 96 -18.70 7.49 -30.90
C ASN A 96 -18.36 8.97 -31.06
N SER A 97 -17.06 9.30 -31.11
CA SER A 97 -16.58 10.67 -31.19
C SER A 97 -17.11 11.46 -32.39
N SER A 98 -17.49 10.79 -33.48
CA SER A 98 -18.02 11.44 -34.68
C SER A 98 -19.46 11.93 -34.51
N LEU A 99 -20.20 11.39 -33.53
CA LEU A 99 -21.58 11.77 -33.21
C LEU A 99 -21.66 12.78 -32.05
N MET A 100 -20.53 13.07 -31.40
CA MET A 100 -20.46 13.95 -30.25
C MET A 100 -20.23 15.40 -30.67
N THR A 101 -20.91 16.31 -29.98
CA THR A 101 -20.62 17.74 -30.05
C THR A 101 -19.25 18.06 -29.45
N GLU A 102 -18.66 19.21 -29.81
CA GLU A 102 -17.39 19.66 -29.21
C GLU A 102 -17.51 19.88 -27.69
N SER A 103 -18.70 20.28 -27.21
CA SER A 103 -18.96 20.42 -25.78
C SER A 103 -18.86 19.07 -25.06
N GLU A 104 -19.46 18.00 -25.60
CA GLU A 104 -19.41 16.66 -25.00
C GLU A 104 -18.00 16.07 -25.04
N LYS A 105 -17.24 16.30 -26.13
CA LYS A 105 -15.84 15.87 -26.21
C LYS A 105 -14.99 16.54 -25.12
N GLU A 106 -15.24 17.82 -24.87
CA GLU A 106 -14.55 18.56 -23.81
C GLU A 106 -14.99 18.09 -22.41
N GLU A 107 -16.24 17.67 -22.22
CA GLU A 107 -16.69 17.01 -20.98
C GLU A 107 -16.02 15.65 -20.75
N VAL A 108 -15.87 14.82 -21.78
CA VAL A 108 -15.08 13.57 -21.70
C VAL A 108 -13.66 13.86 -21.22
N ARG A 109 -12.99 14.85 -21.85
CA ARG A 109 -11.62 15.24 -21.49
C ARG A 109 -11.53 15.72 -20.04
N ARG A 110 -12.40 16.63 -19.63
CA ARG A 110 -12.45 17.17 -18.26
C ARG A 110 -12.76 16.09 -17.23
N GLY A 111 -13.65 15.15 -17.54
CA GLY A 111 -13.97 14.02 -16.68
C GLY A 111 -12.75 13.11 -16.47
N TYR A 112 -12.07 12.76 -17.56
CA TYR A 112 -10.86 11.95 -17.50
C TYR A 112 -9.72 12.64 -16.73
N ASP A 113 -9.48 13.92 -16.97
CA ASP A 113 -8.43 14.67 -16.28
C ASP A 113 -8.67 14.71 -14.76
N ARG A 114 -9.93 14.87 -14.32
CA ARG A 114 -10.31 14.88 -12.90
C ARG A 114 -10.24 13.51 -12.23
N HIS A 115 -10.75 12.49 -12.90
CA HIS A 115 -11.05 11.22 -12.24
C HIS A 115 -10.17 10.04 -12.68
N GLN A 116 -9.41 10.19 -13.77
CA GLN A 116 -8.60 9.15 -14.40
C GLN A 116 -9.44 7.95 -14.91
N PHE A 117 -10.70 8.22 -15.25
CA PHE A 117 -11.63 7.34 -15.95
C PHE A 117 -12.66 8.19 -16.72
N ASP A 118 -13.38 7.58 -17.67
CA ASP A 118 -14.39 8.27 -18.48
C ASP A 118 -15.68 8.54 -17.68
N GLU A 119 -15.71 9.67 -16.97
CA GLU A 119 -16.87 10.12 -16.19
C GLU A 119 -18.10 10.37 -17.06
N PHE A 120 -17.90 10.90 -18.27
CA PHE A 120 -19.02 11.20 -19.18
C PHE A 120 -19.72 9.89 -19.56
N LEU A 121 -18.97 8.87 -19.99
CA LEU A 121 -19.53 7.55 -20.24
C LEU A 121 -20.19 6.98 -18.99
N SER A 122 -19.53 7.08 -17.83
CA SER A 122 -20.11 6.62 -16.57
C SER A 122 -21.47 7.27 -16.30
N SER A 123 -21.66 8.57 -16.60
CA SER A 123 -22.94 9.25 -16.41
C SER A 123 -24.08 8.70 -17.29
N LYS A 124 -23.74 8.05 -18.41
CA LYS A 124 -24.70 7.41 -19.33
C LYS A 124 -25.00 5.95 -18.99
N ILE A 125 -24.23 5.35 -18.08
CA ILE A 125 -24.44 3.98 -17.61
C ILE A 125 -25.32 4.01 -16.36
N ALA A 126 -26.35 3.17 -16.35
CA ALA A 126 -27.31 3.14 -15.25
C ALA A 126 -26.66 2.88 -13.88
N LEU A 127 -27.20 3.51 -12.84
CA LEU A 127 -26.82 3.24 -11.45
C LEU A 127 -27.19 1.79 -11.05
N HIS A 128 -28.34 1.32 -11.51
CA HIS A 128 -28.86 -0.03 -11.26
C HIS A 128 -28.55 -1.03 -12.38
N ARG A 129 -27.45 -0.85 -13.14
CA ARG A 129 -27.12 -1.77 -14.24
C ARG A 129 -26.93 -3.20 -13.74
N LEU A 130 -27.39 -4.18 -14.52
CA LEU A 130 -27.19 -5.59 -14.21
C LEU A 130 -25.75 -6.03 -14.52
N LEU A 131 -25.26 -7.02 -13.78
CA LEU A 131 -23.94 -7.64 -13.99
C LEU A 131 -24.12 -9.13 -14.29
N PRO A 132 -23.22 -9.72 -15.11
CA PRO A 132 -23.19 -11.16 -15.28
C PRO A 132 -22.71 -11.81 -13.98
N ASP A 133 -23.11 -13.06 -13.76
CA ASP A 133 -22.57 -13.87 -12.66
C ASP A 133 -21.49 -14.81 -13.20
N PRO A 134 -20.20 -14.51 -13.00
CA PRO A 134 -19.11 -15.32 -13.52
C PRO A 134 -18.71 -16.47 -12.58
N ARG A 135 -19.41 -16.65 -11.45
CA ARG A 135 -19.06 -17.65 -10.45
C ARG A 135 -19.35 -19.06 -10.98
N GLY A 136 -18.56 -20.03 -10.52
CA GLY A 136 -18.78 -21.44 -10.88
C GLY A 136 -19.96 -22.04 -10.12
N ASN A 137 -20.50 -23.16 -10.61
CA ASN A 137 -21.62 -23.89 -9.99
C ASN A 137 -21.39 -24.17 -8.49
N PHE A 138 -20.15 -24.44 -8.10
CA PHE A 138 -19.77 -24.63 -6.70
C PHE A 138 -20.20 -23.46 -5.80
N CYS A 139 -20.06 -22.21 -6.24
CA CYS A 139 -20.46 -21.03 -5.48
C CYS A 139 -21.98 -20.83 -5.42
N HIS A 140 -22.71 -21.27 -6.44
CA HIS A 140 -24.16 -21.14 -6.52
C HIS A 140 -24.90 -22.10 -5.57
N VAL A 141 -24.30 -23.26 -5.30
CA VAL A 141 -24.89 -24.27 -4.40
C VAL A 141 -24.40 -24.15 -2.96
N GLN A 142 -23.55 -23.16 -2.65
CA GLN A 142 -23.08 -22.95 -1.28
C GLN A 142 -24.22 -22.52 -0.37
N VAL A 143 -24.26 -23.12 0.81
CA VAL A 143 -25.16 -22.74 1.90
C VAL A 143 -24.31 -22.13 3.01
N TYR A 144 -24.65 -20.90 3.39
CA TYR A 144 -23.96 -20.18 4.45
C TYR A 144 -24.73 -20.33 5.77
N PRO A 145 -24.03 -20.33 6.93
CA PRO A 145 -24.70 -20.27 8.22
C PRO A 145 -25.47 -18.94 8.38
N GLU A 146 -26.25 -18.79 9.44
CA GLU A 146 -26.77 -17.47 9.81
C GLU A 146 -25.60 -16.55 10.18
N LEU A 147 -25.46 -15.47 9.41
CA LEU A 147 -24.35 -14.52 9.52
C LEU A 147 -24.83 -13.23 10.21
N PRO A 148 -23.97 -12.56 11.01
CA PRO A 148 -24.32 -11.31 11.65
C PRO A 148 -24.41 -10.17 10.62
N PRO A 149 -25.24 -9.13 10.89
CA PRO A 149 -25.28 -7.95 10.05
C PRO A 149 -23.97 -7.16 10.14
N VAL A 150 -23.60 -6.50 9.05
CA VAL A 150 -22.35 -5.76 8.89
C VAL A 150 -22.61 -4.28 8.60
N SER A 151 -21.69 -3.42 9.01
CA SER A 151 -21.61 -2.04 8.56
C SER A 151 -20.57 -1.96 7.44
N ILE A 152 -20.95 -1.35 6.32
CA ILE A 152 -20.07 -1.14 5.17
C ILE A 152 -19.53 0.29 5.23
N VAL A 153 -18.22 0.46 5.11
CA VAL A 153 -17.55 1.76 5.12
C VAL A 153 -17.07 2.10 3.71
N ILE A 154 -17.55 3.22 3.18
CA ILE A 154 -17.04 3.84 1.95
C ILE A 154 -16.46 5.20 2.31
N THR A 155 -15.18 5.39 2.02
CA THR A 155 -14.51 6.68 2.14
C THR A 155 -14.31 7.28 0.75
N PHE A 156 -14.63 8.55 0.56
CA PHE A 156 -14.50 9.19 -0.74
C PHE A 156 -13.93 10.62 -0.62
N TYR A 157 -13.24 11.05 -1.67
CA TYR A 157 -12.77 12.42 -1.84
C TYR A 157 -12.86 12.77 -3.32
N ASN A 158 -13.67 13.79 -3.66
CA ASN A 158 -13.85 14.26 -5.03
C ASN A 158 -14.20 13.14 -6.03
N GLU A 159 -15.00 12.16 -5.60
CA GLU A 159 -15.46 11.08 -6.47
C GLU A 159 -16.51 11.58 -7.47
N ALA A 160 -16.54 10.98 -8.67
CA ALA A 160 -17.60 11.30 -9.62
C ALA A 160 -18.97 10.85 -9.09
N TRP A 161 -19.99 11.66 -9.38
CA TRP A 161 -21.37 11.41 -8.94
C TRP A 161 -21.88 10.02 -9.35
N SER A 162 -21.70 9.65 -10.62
CA SER A 162 -22.23 8.41 -11.17
C SER A 162 -21.57 7.16 -10.59
N THR A 163 -20.24 7.16 -10.39
CA THR A 163 -19.52 6.01 -9.81
C THR A 163 -19.78 5.85 -8.32
N LEU A 164 -19.86 6.96 -7.57
CA LEU A 164 -20.20 6.93 -6.16
C LEU A 164 -21.59 6.34 -5.93
N LEU A 165 -22.61 6.87 -6.63
CA LEU A 165 -23.97 6.38 -6.48
C LEU A 165 -24.14 4.95 -7.01
N ARG A 166 -23.45 4.58 -8.10
CA ARG A 166 -23.46 3.19 -8.60
C ARG A 166 -22.86 2.23 -7.58
N SER A 167 -21.83 2.64 -6.84
CA SER A 167 -21.26 1.83 -5.76
C SER A 167 -22.27 1.62 -4.63
N ILE A 168 -22.95 2.68 -4.19
CA ILE A 168 -23.96 2.63 -3.14
C ILE A 168 -25.13 1.74 -3.55
N HIS A 169 -25.71 1.97 -4.73
CA HIS A 169 -26.82 1.16 -5.23
C HIS A 169 -26.42 -0.28 -5.50
N SER A 170 -25.21 -0.52 -6.00
CA SER A 170 -24.71 -1.89 -6.17
C SER A 170 -24.69 -2.69 -4.87
N ILE A 171 -24.39 -2.04 -3.74
CA ILE A 171 -24.43 -2.66 -2.42
C ILE A 171 -25.88 -2.87 -1.96
N LEU A 172 -26.74 -1.86 -2.11
CA LEU A 172 -28.15 -1.93 -1.70
C LEU A 172 -28.92 -3.01 -2.49
N ASP A 173 -28.69 -3.09 -3.80
CA ASP A 173 -29.37 -3.99 -4.71
C ASP A 173 -28.97 -5.47 -4.52
N ARG A 174 -27.74 -5.72 -4.05
CA ARG A 174 -27.13 -7.08 -4.07
C ARG A 174 -26.69 -7.60 -2.71
N THR A 175 -27.02 -6.87 -1.64
CA THR A 175 -26.80 -7.34 -0.27
C THR A 175 -28.15 -7.69 0.37
N PRO A 176 -28.32 -8.88 0.96
CA PRO A 176 -29.53 -9.20 1.71
C PRO A 176 -29.78 -8.19 2.84
N SER A 177 -31.01 -7.67 2.93
CA SER A 177 -31.38 -6.64 3.93
C SER A 177 -31.08 -7.06 5.37
N LYS A 178 -31.21 -8.36 5.69
CA LYS A 178 -30.85 -8.91 7.02
C LYS A 178 -29.36 -8.82 7.37
N LEU A 179 -28.49 -8.71 6.37
CA LEU A 179 -27.04 -8.64 6.54
C LEU A 179 -26.51 -7.21 6.45
N LEU A 180 -27.24 -6.28 5.84
CA LEU A 180 -26.82 -4.89 5.73
C LEU A 180 -27.36 -4.06 6.91
N LYS A 181 -26.51 -3.74 7.88
CA LYS A 181 -26.89 -2.85 8.99
C LYS A 181 -26.98 -1.40 8.51
N GLU A 182 -25.90 -0.92 7.92
CA GLU A 182 -25.73 0.45 7.45
C GLU A 182 -24.57 0.55 6.46
N ILE A 183 -24.59 1.57 5.61
CA ILE A 183 -23.46 2.05 4.82
C ILE A 183 -23.02 3.38 5.43
N ILE A 184 -21.85 3.38 6.07
CA ILE A 184 -21.20 4.60 6.54
C ILE A 184 -20.40 5.18 5.38
N LEU A 185 -20.90 6.30 4.85
CA LEU A 185 -20.29 7.03 3.77
C LEU A 185 -19.53 8.23 4.35
N LEU A 186 -18.21 8.20 4.35
CA LEU A 186 -17.37 9.27 4.89
C LEU A 186 -16.78 10.14 3.77
N ASP A 187 -17.22 11.41 3.72
CA ASP A 187 -16.62 12.46 2.89
C ASP A 187 -15.32 12.97 3.54
N ASP A 188 -14.18 12.66 2.92
CA ASP A 188 -12.85 13.12 3.35
C ASP A 188 -12.56 14.56 2.88
N CYS A 189 -13.49 15.47 3.21
CA CYS A 189 -13.41 16.90 2.88
C CYS A 189 -13.36 17.19 1.37
N SER A 190 -14.25 16.58 0.58
CA SER A 190 -14.40 16.86 -0.86
C SER A 190 -14.65 18.34 -1.13
N THR A 191 -14.24 18.81 -2.31
CA THR A 191 -14.37 20.20 -2.76
C THR A 191 -15.44 20.41 -3.83
N TYR A 192 -15.94 19.34 -4.46
CA TYR A 192 -16.96 19.47 -5.50
C TYR A 192 -18.34 19.74 -4.92
N ASP A 193 -19.03 20.76 -5.45
CA ASP A 193 -20.32 21.24 -4.94
C ASP A 193 -21.40 20.16 -4.96
N TYR A 194 -21.41 19.29 -5.98
CA TYR A 194 -22.37 18.19 -6.06
C TYR A 194 -22.23 17.17 -4.93
N LEU A 195 -21.06 17.08 -4.26
CA LEU A 195 -20.86 16.20 -3.11
C LEU A 195 -21.31 16.82 -1.78
N LYS A 196 -21.87 18.05 -1.81
CA LYS A 196 -22.37 18.78 -0.65
C LYS A 196 -23.88 18.61 -0.50
N GLU A 197 -24.65 19.69 -0.55
CA GLU A 197 -26.10 19.65 -0.41
C GLU A 197 -26.79 18.72 -1.42
N PRO A 198 -26.32 18.57 -2.68
CA PRO A 198 -26.96 17.62 -3.60
C PRO A 198 -26.82 16.16 -3.18
N LEU A 199 -25.63 15.74 -2.74
CA LEU A 199 -25.45 14.38 -2.22
C LEU A 199 -26.30 14.15 -0.97
N GLU A 200 -26.33 15.13 -0.06
CA GLU A 200 -27.15 15.08 1.14
C GLU A 200 -28.63 14.85 0.83
N ALA A 201 -29.19 15.65 -0.07
CA ALA A 201 -30.58 15.54 -0.50
C ALA A 201 -30.88 14.19 -1.16
N TYR A 202 -29.95 13.67 -1.98
CA TYR A 202 -30.12 12.37 -2.62
C TYR A 202 -30.15 11.21 -1.61
N LEU A 203 -29.27 11.25 -0.61
CA LEU A 203 -29.14 10.18 0.38
C LEU A 203 -30.27 10.17 1.42
N GLN A 204 -31.07 11.25 1.54
CA GLN A 204 -32.19 11.31 2.48
C GLN A 204 -33.23 10.19 2.29
N SER A 205 -33.38 9.70 1.06
CA SER A 205 -34.32 8.60 0.75
C SER A 205 -33.73 7.22 1.01
N LEU A 206 -32.46 7.12 1.39
CA LEU A 206 -31.74 5.86 1.59
C LEU A 206 -31.51 5.62 3.09
N ASP A 207 -32.49 5.04 3.77
CA ASP A 207 -32.50 4.84 5.23
C ASP A 207 -31.27 4.10 5.79
N GLN A 208 -30.66 3.24 4.98
CA GLN A 208 -29.49 2.45 5.36
C GLN A 208 -28.16 3.20 5.15
N VAL A 209 -28.15 4.42 4.59
CA VAL A 209 -26.92 5.17 4.30
C VAL A 209 -26.77 6.33 5.28
N ARG A 210 -25.62 6.38 5.96
CA ARG A 210 -25.26 7.45 6.89
C ARG A 210 -24.06 8.23 6.36
N LEU A 211 -24.26 9.51 6.06
CA LEU A 211 -23.20 10.40 5.58
C LEU A 211 -22.48 11.06 6.77
N LEU A 212 -21.16 10.88 6.82
CA LEU A 212 -20.26 11.56 7.73
C LEU A 212 -19.37 12.52 6.94
N ARG A 213 -19.05 13.70 7.49
CA ARG A 213 -18.14 14.66 6.86
C ARG A 213 -16.93 14.95 7.75
N ALA A 214 -15.74 14.81 7.18
CA ALA A 214 -14.52 15.30 7.81
C ALA A 214 -14.39 16.83 7.63
N THR A 215 -13.90 17.51 8.67
CA THR A 215 -13.67 18.95 8.69
C THR A 215 -12.43 19.39 7.92
N GLN A 216 -11.53 18.45 7.65
CA GLN A 216 -10.30 18.63 6.89
C GLN A 216 -9.98 17.34 6.12
N ARG A 217 -9.13 17.44 5.10
CA ARG A 217 -8.68 16.28 4.33
C ARG A 217 -7.68 15.45 5.15
N LEU A 218 -8.12 14.26 5.56
CA LEU A 218 -7.37 13.29 6.37
C LEU A 218 -6.56 12.32 5.50
N GLY A 219 -7.07 11.98 4.32
CA GLY A 219 -6.57 10.89 3.50
C GLY A 219 -7.28 9.56 3.79
N LEU A 220 -7.25 8.63 2.82
CA LEU A 220 -7.91 7.32 2.88
C LEU A 220 -7.70 6.60 4.22
N ILE A 221 -6.45 6.55 4.67
CA ILE A 221 -6.04 5.75 5.83
C ILE A 221 -6.69 6.27 7.11
N GLN A 222 -6.57 7.59 7.34
CA GLN A 222 -7.12 8.22 8.53
C GLN A 222 -8.65 8.38 8.44
N ALA A 223 -9.19 8.58 7.23
CA ALA A 223 -10.63 8.55 7.01
C ALA A 223 -11.23 7.18 7.39
N ARG A 224 -10.61 6.06 7.00
CA ARG A 224 -11.06 4.73 7.42
C ARG A 224 -10.96 4.51 8.93
N ASN A 225 -9.87 4.96 9.55
CA ASN A 225 -9.72 4.92 11.01
C ASN A 225 -10.84 5.69 11.72
N LEU A 226 -11.22 6.86 11.18
CA LEU A 226 -12.28 7.71 11.69
C LEU A 226 -13.66 7.04 11.51
N ALA A 227 -13.97 6.53 10.31
CA ALA A 227 -15.26 5.91 10.03
C ALA A 227 -15.57 4.74 10.96
N VAL A 228 -14.55 3.94 11.32
CA VAL A 228 -14.71 2.80 12.25
C VAL A 228 -15.19 3.23 13.64
N GLU A 229 -14.92 4.46 14.09
CA GLU A 229 -15.40 4.95 15.39
C GLU A 229 -16.93 5.05 15.46
N PHE A 230 -17.59 5.12 14.30
CA PHE A 230 -19.05 5.19 14.18
C PHE A 230 -19.68 3.83 13.86
N VAL A 231 -18.87 2.80 13.60
CA VAL A 231 -19.36 1.46 13.28
C VAL A 231 -19.85 0.76 14.53
N THR A 232 -21.07 0.24 14.48
CA THR A 232 -21.70 -0.46 15.59
C THR A 232 -21.88 -1.97 15.37
N SER A 233 -21.55 -2.48 14.18
CA SER A 233 -21.54 -3.93 13.90
C SER A 233 -20.26 -4.60 14.41
N ASP A 234 -20.28 -5.93 14.51
CA ASP A 234 -19.10 -6.72 14.89
C ASP A 234 -18.13 -6.95 13.73
N ILE A 235 -18.65 -6.96 12.50
CA ILE A 235 -17.86 -7.07 11.26
C ILE A 235 -18.00 -5.77 10.49
N VAL A 236 -16.86 -5.24 10.03
CA VAL A 236 -16.78 -4.05 9.16
C VAL A 236 -16.30 -4.49 7.79
N VAL A 237 -16.95 -3.98 6.74
CA VAL A 237 -16.51 -4.20 5.35
C VAL A 237 -16.11 -2.87 4.75
N PHE A 238 -14.87 -2.75 4.29
CA PHE A 238 -14.39 -1.56 3.59
C PHE A 238 -14.53 -1.77 2.09
N LEU A 239 -15.04 -0.75 1.40
CA LEU A 239 -15.14 -0.68 -0.05
C LEU A 239 -14.69 0.69 -0.55
N ASP A 240 -14.13 0.72 -1.75
CA ASP A 240 -13.83 1.97 -2.45
C ASP A 240 -15.11 2.58 -3.05
N SER A 241 -15.07 3.86 -3.39
CA SER A 241 -16.20 4.65 -3.92
C SER A 241 -16.49 4.46 -5.42
N HIS A 242 -15.89 3.45 -6.05
CA HIS A 242 -15.99 3.17 -7.49
C HIS A 242 -15.91 1.66 -7.73
N ILE A 243 -16.87 0.95 -7.13
CA ILE A 243 -16.99 -0.51 -7.16
C ILE A 243 -18.36 -0.93 -7.66
N GLU A 244 -18.48 -2.18 -8.05
CA GLU A 244 -19.76 -2.84 -8.29
C GLU A 244 -19.72 -4.27 -7.75
N CYS A 245 -20.50 -4.55 -6.71
CA CYS A 245 -20.65 -5.86 -6.12
C CYS A 245 -21.37 -6.84 -7.06
N HIS A 246 -20.93 -8.10 -7.08
CA HIS A 246 -21.70 -9.18 -7.72
C HIS A 246 -22.83 -9.68 -6.83
N GLN A 247 -23.77 -10.44 -7.39
CA GLN A 247 -24.78 -11.14 -6.61
C GLN A 247 -24.11 -12.10 -5.62
N GLY A 248 -24.57 -12.14 -4.36
CA GLY A 248 -24.06 -13.06 -3.33
C GLY A 248 -22.58 -12.87 -3.01
N TRP A 249 -22.09 -11.62 -3.08
CA TRP A 249 -20.71 -11.28 -2.79
C TRP A 249 -20.41 -11.28 -1.28
N LEU A 250 -21.38 -10.96 -0.42
CA LEU A 250 -21.11 -10.64 0.97
C LEU A 250 -20.97 -11.89 1.85
N GLU A 251 -21.87 -12.85 1.71
CA GLU A 251 -21.91 -14.08 2.50
C GLU A 251 -20.57 -14.85 2.48
N PRO A 252 -19.97 -15.15 1.30
CA PRO A 252 -18.65 -15.76 1.25
C PRO A 252 -17.56 -14.88 1.84
N LEU A 253 -17.68 -13.55 1.73
CA LEU A 253 -16.68 -12.62 2.26
C LEU A 253 -16.63 -12.66 3.78
N ILE A 254 -17.79 -12.64 4.45
CA ILE A 254 -17.87 -12.48 5.91
C ILE A 254 -17.89 -13.81 6.67
N THR A 255 -18.20 -14.93 6.01
CA THR A 255 -18.23 -16.26 6.65
C THR A 255 -16.92 -16.61 7.37
N PRO A 256 -15.73 -16.43 6.77
CA PRO A 256 -14.47 -16.76 7.46
C PRO A 256 -14.21 -15.82 8.66
N VAL A 257 -14.58 -14.54 8.54
CA VAL A 257 -14.45 -13.54 9.63
C VAL A 257 -15.38 -13.88 10.80
N SER A 258 -16.59 -14.35 10.50
CA SER A 258 -17.55 -14.80 11.52
C SER A 258 -17.09 -16.10 12.21
N ARG A 259 -16.34 -16.96 11.51
CA ARG A 259 -15.79 -18.21 12.07
C ARG A 259 -14.58 -17.97 12.96
N ASP A 260 -13.69 -17.08 12.53
CA ASP A 260 -12.50 -16.67 13.28
C ASP A 260 -12.32 -15.15 13.18
N HIS A 261 -12.54 -14.49 14.32
CA HIS A 261 -12.49 -13.03 14.41
C HIS A 261 -11.11 -12.44 14.07
N LYS A 262 -10.04 -13.24 14.02
CA LYS A 262 -8.68 -12.81 13.64
C LYS A 262 -8.40 -12.92 12.14
N VAL A 263 -9.37 -13.35 11.34
CA VAL A 263 -9.25 -13.42 9.89
C VAL A 263 -9.66 -12.09 9.27
N ILE A 264 -8.84 -11.62 8.33
CA ILE A 264 -9.18 -10.56 7.38
C ILE A 264 -9.45 -11.22 6.04
N THR A 265 -10.61 -10.93 5.43
CA THR A 265 -10.95 -11.47 4.11
C THR A 265 -11.02 -10.39 3.05
N TYR A 266 -10.74 -10.73 1.80
CA TYR A 266 -10.98 -9.86 0.66
C TYR A 266 -11.57 -10.65 -0.53
N PRO A 267 -12.35 -9.99 -1.40
CA PRO A 267 -12.99 -10.66 -2.53
C PRO A 267 -11.98 -10.87 -3.69
N LEU A 268 -12.38 -11.67 -4.68
CA LEU A 268 -11.81 -11.52 -6.02
C LEU A 268 -12.19 -10.14 -6.57
N VAL A 269 -11.17 -9.36 -6.94
CA VAL A 269 -11.37 -8.00 -7.45
C VAL A 269 -11.35 -8.05 -8.97
N ASP A 270 -12.52 -7.86 -9.58
CA ASP A 270 -12.69 -7.85 -11.04
C ASP A 270 -12.39 -6.46 -11.60
N ASN A 271 -11.87 -6.38 -12.82
CA ASN A 271 -11.51 -5.12 -13.44
C ASN A 271 -12.70 -4.49 -14.15
N ILE A 272 -13.12 -3.30 -13.73
CA ILE A 272 -14.00 -2.43 -14.51
C ILE A 272 -13.10 -1.46 -15.28
N SER A 273 -13.12 -1.56 -16.60
CA SER A 273 -12.32 -0.70 -17.46
C SER A 273 -12.61 0.78 -17.20
N TYR A 274 -11.58 1.54 -16.85
CA TYR A 274 -11.68 3.00 -16.66
C TYR A 274 -12.13 3.77 -17.91
N PHE A 275 -12.07 3.17 -19.11
CA PHE A 275 -12.41 3.83 -20.36
C PHE A 275 -13.76 3.37 -20.93
N THR A 276 -14.10 2.09 -20.80
CA THR A 276 -15.30 1.50 -21.43
C THR A 276 -16.35 1.03 -20.42
N PHE A 277 -16.01 1.03 -19.13
CA PHE A 277 -16.80 0.43 -18.05
C PHE A 277 -17.17 -1.04 -18.26
N LYS A 278 -16.45 -1.73 -19.17
CA LYS A 278 -16.53 -3.18 -19.34
C LYS A 278 -16.07 -3.87 -18.06
N LEU A 279 -16.88 -4.80 -17.56
CA LEU A 279 -16.49 -5.71 -16.50
C LEU A 279 -15.65 -6.86 -17.08
N GLN A 280 -14.48 -7.09 -16.50
CA GLN A 280 -13.52 -8.12 -16.89
C GLN A 280 -13.12 -8.94 -15.67
N TRP A 281 -13.23 -10.26 -15.79
CA TRP A 281 -12.89 -11.20 -14.72
C TRP A 281 -11.99 -12.31 -15.24
N HIS A 282 -11.14 -12.83 -14.37
CA HIS A 282 -10.37 -14.04 -14.66
C HIS A 282 -11.22 -15.27 -14.33
N LYS A 283 -11.33 -16.19 -15.29
CA LYS A 283 -11.94 -17.51 -15.11
C LYS A 283 -10.91 -18.44 -14.48
N ASP A 284 -11.33 -19.19 -13.47
CA ASP A 284 -10.65 -20.41 -12.96
C ASP A 284 -9.23 -20.25 -12.37
N THR A 285 -8.69 -19.03 -12.28
CA THR A 285 -7.40 -18.76 -11.64
C THR A 285 -7.57 -17.90 -10.39
N VAL A 286 -7.25 -18.47 -9.23
CA VAL A 286 -7.15 -17.70 -7.99
C VAL A 286 -5.74 -17.14 -7.91
N ILE A 287 -5.66 -15.81 -7.89
CA ILE A 287 -4.41 -15.08 -7.77
C ILE A 287 -4.46 -14.30 -6.48
N VAL A 288 -3.59 -14.67 -5.54
CA VAL A 288 -3.48 -14.02 -4.24
C VAL A 288 -2.53 -12.82 -4.30
N GLY A 289 -2.55 -12.00 -3.25
CA GLY A 289 -1.73 -10.80 -3.15
C GLY A 289 -0.33 -11.05 -2.61
N GLY A 290 0.66 -10.45 -3.26
CA GLY A 290 2.06 -10.38 -2.85
C GLY A 290 2.57 -8.94 -2.86
N PHE A 291 3.86 -8.76 -2.62
CA PHE A 291 4.52 -7.46 -2.69
C PHE A 291 5.99 -7.64 -3.07
N SER A 292 6.58 -6.59 -3.63
CA SER A 292 8.02 -6.53 -3.87
C SER A 292 8.75 -6.10 -2.60
N LEU A 293 9.72 -6.90 -2.14
CA LEU A 293 10.50 -6.59 -0.94
C LEU A 293 11.33 -5.30 -1.08
N THR A 294 11.71 -4.95 -2.31
CA THR A 294 12.55 -3.77 -2.58
C THR A 294 11.75 -2.48 -2.74
N SER A 295 10.51 -2.53 -3.25
CA SER A 295 9.70 -1.34 -3.47
C SER A 295 8.54 -1.18 -2.51
N LEU A 296 8.16 -2.24 -1.77
CA LEU A 296 6.96 -2.30 -0.94
C LEU A 296 5.68 -1.96 -1.69
N LEU A 297 5.65 -2.27 -2.99
CA LEU A 297 4.47 -2.16 -3.82
C LEU A 297 3.77 -3.52 -3.90
N PHE A 298 2.44 -3.49 -3.83
CA PHE A 298 1.59 -4.66 -4.05
C PHE A 298 1.77 -5.22 -5.46
N GLN A 299 1.69 -6.55 -5.58
CA GLN A 299 1.66 -7.26 -6.85
C GLN A 299 0.79 -8.51 -6.75
N TRP A 300 0.20 -8.93 -7.86
CA TRP A 300 -0.54 -10.18 -7.94
C TRP A 300 0.43 -11.36 -8.12
N MET A 301 0.26 -12.45 -7.35
CA MET A 301 1.15 -13.61 -7.37
C MET A 301 0.69 -14.69 -8.34
N THR A 302 1.18 -14.65 -9.59
CA THR A 302 0.80 -15.63 -10.63
C THR A 302 1.45 -17.00 -10.47
N GLU A 303 2.59 -17.09 -9.77
CA GLU A 303 3.40 -18.31 -9.68
C GLU A 303 3.12 -19.16 -8.43
N ARG A 304 2.28 -18.68 -7.50
CA ARG A 304 1.98 -19.41 -6.27
C ARG A 304 1.18 -20.66 -6.60
N LYS A 305 1.77 -21.83 -6.35
CA LYS A 305 1.03 -23.09 -6.34
C LYS A 305 0.14 -23.11 -5.11
N LEU A 306 -1.10 -22.65 -5.28
CA LEU A 306 -2.10 -22.82 -4.26
C LEU A 306 -2.48 -24.30 -4.24
N ASN A 307 -2.46 -24.93 -3.06
CA ASN A 307 -3.04 -26.26 -2.85
C ASN A 307 -4.57 -26.15 -2.90
N MET A 308 -5.06 -25.71 -4.05
CA MET A 308 -6.46 -25.61 -4.37
C MET A 308 -6.88 -26.92 -4.99
N THR A 309 -7.49 -27.78 -4.18
CA THR A 309 -8.61 -28.52 -4.73
C THR A 309 -9.64 -27.48 -5.18
N LEU A 310 -10.25 -27.65 -6.35
CA LEU A 310 -11.35 -26.81 -6.89
C LEU A 310 -12.52 -26.53 -5.89
N GLN A 311 -12.48 -27.13 -4.70
CA GLN A 311 -13.46 -27.11 -3.63
C GLN A 311 -13.11 -26.17 -2.45
N THR A 312 -11.95 -25.49 -2.42
CA THR A 312 -11.66 -24.56 -1.31
C THR A 312 -12.12 -23.13 -1.63
N MET A 313 -13.08 -22.62 -0.83
CA MET A 313 -13.62 -21.26 -0.90
C MET A 313 -12.63 -20.16 -0.50
N GLU A 314 -11.53 -20.53 0.12
CA GLU A 314 -10.63 -19.65 0.88
C GLU A 314 -9.19 -19.93 0.45
N ALA A 315 -8.41 -18.89 0.14
CA ALA A 315 -7.00 -18.99 -0.18
C ALA A 315 -6.19 -18.05 0.72
N GLU A 316 -5.21 -18.60 1.45
CA GLU A 316 -4.30 -17.78 2.26
C GLU A 316 -3.43 -16.90 1.37
N SER A 317 -3.45 -15.60 1.64
CA SER A 317 -2.74 -14.59 0.88
C SER A 317 -1.68 -13.91 1.75
N PRO A 318 -0.43 -13.76 1.30
CA PRO A 318 0.55 -12.96 2.00
C PRO A 318 0.08 -11.54 2.32
N THR A 319 -0.53 -10.87 1.35
CA THR A 319 -1.09 -9.52 1.53
C THR A 319 -2.39 -9.36 0.76
N MET A 320 -3.10 -8.25 1.00
CA MET A 320 -4.27 -7.85 0.21
C MET A 320 -4.02 -6.53 -0.56
N PRO A 321 -4.84 -6.21 -1.58
CA PRO A 321 -4.79 -4.91 -2.25
C PRO A 321 -5.10 -3.74 -1.30
N GLY A 322 -5.96 -3.98 -0.31
CA GLY A 322 -6.31 -3.02 0.75
C GLY A 322 -7.53 -2.14 0.47
N GLY A 323 -8.01 -2.06 -0.78
CA GLY A 323 -9.20 -1.29 -1.12
C GLY A 323 -10.50 -1.93 -0.62
N LEU A 324 -10.61 -3.26 -0.73
CA LEU A 324 -11.84 -4.01 -0.44
C LEU A 324 -11.51 -5.15 0.53
N PHE A 325 -12.06 -5.14 1.74
CA PHE A 325 -11.84 -6.22 2.72
C PHE A 325 -12.88 -6.22 3.84
N ALA A 326 -13.09 -7.37 4.48
CA ALA A 326 -13.87 -7.50 5.70
C ALA A 326 -12.99 -7.91 6.88
N VAL A 327 -13.31 -7.39 8.07
CA VAL A 327 -12.58 -7.66 9.31
C VAL A 327 -13.50 -7.52 10.51
N SER A 328 -13.23 -8.28 11.58
CA SER A 328 -13.88 -8.03 12.87
C SER A 328 -13.47 -6.65 13.40
N ARG A 329 -14.44 -5.83 13.80
CA ARG A 329 -14.20 -4.50 14.40
C ARG A 329 -13.26 -4.60 15.59
N GLY A 330 -13.53 -5.53 16.50
CA GLY A 330 -12.72 -5.76 17.70
C GLY A 330 -11.29 -6.22 17.36
N TRP A 331 -11.11 -7.00 16.30
CA TRP A 331 -9.77 -7.38 15.85
C TRP A 331 -9.02 -6.20 15.21
N PHE A 332 -9.69 -5.41 14.36
CA PHE A 332 -9.12 -4.21 13.77
C PHE A 332 -8.69 -3.20 14.85
N GLU A 333 -9.50 -3.00 15.89
CA GLU A 333 -9.16 -2.19 17.07
C GLU A 333 -7.98 -2.77 17.85
N LYS A 334 -7.96 -4.08 18.10
CA LYS A 334 -6.86 -4.77 18.80
C LYS A 334 -5.53 -4.68 18.07
N LEU A 335 -5.56 -4.68 16.73
CA LEU A 335 -4.39 -4.42 15.87
C LEU A 335 -3.99 -2.93 15.83
N GLY A 336 -4.65 -2.07 16.60
CA GLY A 336 -4.39 -0.64 16.65
C GLY A 336 -4.82 0.11 15.40
N ARG A 337 -5.83 -0.41 14.67
CA ARG A 337 -6.36 0.08 13.38
C ARG A 337 -5.24 0.26 12.36
N PHE A 338 -5.36 1.15 11.38
CA PHE A 338 -4.18 1.58 10.61
C PHE A 338 -3.27 2.49 11.45
N ASP A 339 -1.97 2.47 11.18
CA ASP A 339 -1.04 3.38 11.83
C ASP A 339 -1.43 4.87 11.60
N PRO A 340 -1.68 5.66 12.67
CA PRO A 340 -2.10 7.05 12.57
C PRO A 340 -1.05 7.96 11.93
N GLY A 341 0.21 7.54 11.84
CA GLY A 341 1.26 8.28 11.16
C GLY A 341 1.32 8.04 9.65
N LEU A 342 0.52 7.12 9.09
CA LEU A 342 0.42 6.96 7.65
C LEU A 342 -0.51 8.04 7.07
N VAL A 343 -0.03 8.69 6.00
CA VAL A 343 -0.71 9.84 5.37
C VAL A 343 -1.29 9.47 4.01
N LEU A 344 -2.45 10.06 3.68
CA LEU A 344 -3.11 9.90 2.38
C LEU A 344 -3.42 8.45 1.99
N TRP A 345 -2.49 7.77 1.33
CA TRP A 345 -2.64 6.44 0.74
C TRP A 345 -1.27 5.77 0.61
N GLY A 346 -1.23 4.45 0.58
CA GLY A 346 -0.06 3.65 0.26
C GLY A 346 0.60 3.06 1.50
N GLY A 347 0.91 1.77 1.42
CA GLY A 347 1.57 1.00 2.46
C GLY A 347 0.61 0.45 3.53
N GLU A 348 -0.58 1.01 3.70
CA GLU A 348 -1.55 0.59 4.72
C GLU A 348 -2.04 -0.85 4.52
N ASN A 349 -2.13 -1.28 3.26
CA ASN A 349 -2.52 -2.63 2.89
C ASN A 349 -1.48 -3.67 3.33
N LEU A 350 -0.19 -3.34 3.17
CA LEU A 350 0.91 -4.17 3.65
C LEU A 350 1.00 -4.14 5.18
N GLU A 351 0.85 -2.95 5.78
CA GLU A 351 0.89 -2.72 7.21
C GLU A 351 -0.13 -3.60 7.96
N LEU A 352 -1.39 -3.58 7.52
CA LEU A 352 -2.44 -4.38 8.10
C LEU A 352 -2.27 -5.88 7.81
N SER A 353 -1.72 -6.25 6.65
CA SER A 353 -1.42 -7.65 6.33
C SER A 353 -0.32 -8.21 7.24
N PHE A 354 0.76 -7.45 7.47
CA PHE A 354 1.84 -7.81 8.39
C PHE A 354 1.34 -7.92 9.82
N LYS A 355 0.56 -6.94 10.28
CA LYS A 355 -0.15 -7.00 11.58
C LYS A 355 -0.94 -8.29 11.74
N SER A 356 -1.81 -8.59 10.79
CA SER A 356 -2.68 -9.76 10.89
C SER A 356 -1.84 -11.04 10.99
N TRP A 357 -0.95 -11.29 10.02
CA TRP A 357 -0.14 -12.51 10.01
C TRP A 357 0.81 -12.64 11.19
N MET A 358 1.58 -11.59 11.47
CA MET A 358 2.63 -11.64 12.49
C MET A 358 2.03 -11.67 13.90
N CYS A 359 0.84 -11.11 14.12
CA CYS A 359 0.20 -11.08 15.44
C CYS A 359 -0.85 -12.18 15.64
N GLY A 360 -0.82 -13.24 14.81
CA GLY A 360 -1.58 -14.48 15.01
C GLY A 360 -2.96 -14.53 14.37
N GLY A 361 -3.24 -13.65 13.42
CA GLY A 361 -4.37 -13.71 12.48
C GLY A 361 -3.95 -14.21 11.10
N LYS A 362 -4.84 -14.03 10.11
CA LYS A 362 -4.64 -14.43 8.72
C LYS A 362 -5.21 -13.41 7.75
N VAL A 363 -4.74 -13.47 6.50
CA VAL A 363 -5.36 -12.77 5.37
C VAL A 363 -5.80 -13.83 4.35
N ILE A 364 -7.09 -13.83 4.02
CA ILE A 364 -7.73 -14.85 3.17
C ILE A 364 -8.43 -14.17 1.99
N GLN A 365 -8.15 -14.64 0.78
CA GLN A 365 -8.96 -14.34 -0.39
C GLN A 365 -10.13 -15.31 -0.46
N THR A 366 -11.33 -14.81 -0.70
CA THR A 366 -12.52 -15.67 -0.86
C THR A 366 -12.87 -15.80 -2.35
N THR A 367 -13.07 -17.03 -2.82
CA THR A 367 -13.18 -17.32 -4.27
C THR A 367 -14.60 -17.16 -4.82
N CYS A 368 -15.60 -17.21 -3.95
CA CYS A 368 -17.01 -17.00 -4.30
C CYS A 368 -17.49 -15.55 -4.09
N SER A 369 -16.71 -14.71 -3.41
CA SER A 369 -16.97 -13.27 -3.31
C SER A 369 -16.28 -12.54 -4.45
N ARG A 370 -17.03 -11.75 -5.22
CA ARG A 370 -16.50 -10.95 -6.32
C ARG A 370 -17.01 -9.52 -6.26
N VAL A 371 -16.12 -8.56 -6.49
CA VAL A 371 -16.45 -7.15 -6.58
C VAL A 371 -15.65 -6.54 -7.72
N GLY A 372 -16.33 -5.91 -8.67
CA GLY A 372 -15.70 -5.12 -9.72
C GLY A 372 -15.16 -3.80 -9.15
N HIS A 373 -13.99 -3.38 -9.61
CA HIS A 373 -13.34 -2.12 -9.22
C HIS A 373 -12.88 -1.37 -10.46
N VAL A 374 -13.10 -0.04 -10.48
CA VAL A 374 -12.60 0.81 -11.57
C VAL A 374 -11.10 1.06 -11.38
N PHE A 375 -10.27 0.25 -12.05
CA PHE A 375 -8.81 0.40 -11.98
C PHE A 375 -8.35 1.58 -12.82
N ARG A 376 -7.88 2.63 -12.15
CA ARG A 376 -7.33 3.84 -12.77
C ARG A 376 -5.86 3.63 -13.12
N PRO A 377 -5.35 4.24 -14.21
CA PRO A 377 -3.93 4.19 -14.55
C PRO A 377 -3.05 4.92 -13.52
N THR A 378 -3.60 5.96 -12.89
CA THR A 378 -2.93 6.71 -11.81
C THR A 378 -3.94 7.08 -10.73
N ASN A 379 -3.45 7.31 -9.50
CA ASN A 379 -4.29 7.80 -8.42
C ASN A 379 -4.38 9.35 -8.51
N PRO A 380 -5.55 9.94 -8.85
CA PRO A 380 -5.67 11.39 -9.00
C PRO A 380 -5.43 12.17 -7.69
N ASN A 381 -5.48 11.47 -6.55
CA ASN A 381 -5.35 12.06 -5.22
C ASN A 381 -3.90 12.09 -4.70
N VAL A 382 -2.96 11.50 -5.44
CA VAL A 382 -1.53 11.45 -5.12
C VAL A 382 -0.74 12.09 -6.27
N GLN A 383 -0.14 13.25 -6.01
CA GLN A 383 0.61 14.01 -7.01
C GLN A 383 2.03 13.47 -7.21
N SER A 384 2.62 12.87 -6.17
CA SER A 384 3.97 12.30 -6.24
C SER A 384 4.18 11.19 -5.20
N PHE A 385 4.99 10.18 -5.55
CA PHE A 385 5.46 9.15 -4.63
C PHE A 385 6.19 9.73 -3.40
N SER A 386 6.80 10.91 -3.51
CA SER A 386 7.46 11.55 -2.36
C SER A 386 6.47 11.91 -1.24
N GLN A 387 5.19 12.11 -1.55
CA GLN A 387 4.14 12.41 -0.56
C GLN A 387 3.82 11.21 0.34
N ILE A 388 4.10 9.99 -0.14
CA ILE A 388 3.74 8.73 0.51
C ILE A 388 4.97 7.89 0.88
N GLY A 389 6.19 8.36 0.57
CA GLY A 389 7.44 7.66 0.87
C GLY A 389 7.66 7.42 2.36
N SER A 390 7.19 8.34 3.20
CA SER A 390 7.21 8.18 4.66
C SER A 390 6.40 6.98 5.13
N ASN A 391 5.26 6.67 4.49
CA ASN A 391 4.42 5.53 4.86
C ASN A 391 5.19 4.21 4.76
N PHE A 392 5.87 4.00 3.63
CA PHE A 392 6.66 2.79 3.41
C PHE A 392 7.85 2.68 4.37
N LEU A 393 8.49 3.81 4.72
CA LEU A 393 9.52 3.85 5.76
C LEU A 393 8.96 3.44 7.13
N ARG A 394 7.78 3.93 7.52
CA ARG A 394 7.12 3.54 8.78
C ARG A 394 6.80 2.04 8.80
N VAL A 395 6.24 1.52 7.71
CA VAL A 395 5.95 0.08 7.57
C VAL A 395 7.24 -0.73 7.70
N ALA A 396 8.30 -0.33 7.01
CA ALA A 396 9.58 -1.01 7.05
C ALA A 396 10.22 -1.00 8.45
N GLU A 397 10.23 0.16 9.11
CA GLU A 397 10.80 0.31 10.44
C GLU A 397 10.08 -0.53 11.50
N VAL A 398 8.75 -0.62 11.43
CA VAL A 398 7.96 -1.33 12.43
C VAL A 398 7.88 -2.82 12.17
N TRP A 399 7.76 -3.25 10.91
CA TRP A 399 7.32 -4.62 10.58
C TRP A 399 8.37 -5.47 9.88
N MET A 400 9.42 -4.91 9.28
CA MET A 400 10.34 -5.67 8.43
C MET A 400 11.64 -6.11 9.09
N ASP A 401 11.87 -5.81 10.37
CA ASP A 401 13.09 -6.21 11.10
C ASP A 401 14.38 -5.89 10.32
N GLU A 402 15.27 -6.87 10.13
CA GLU A 402 16.46 -6.72 9.28
C GLU A 402 16.10 -6.42 7.84
N TYR A 403 15.02 -6.98 7.30
CA TYR A 403 14.67 -6.95 5.87
C TYR A 403 14.34 -5.55 5.34
N LYS A 404 14.13 -4.54 6.20
CA LYS A 404 13.95 -3.13 5.78
C LYS A 404 15.11 -2.59 4.94
N HIS A 405 16.31 -3.18 5.07
CA HIS A 405 17.47 -2.77 4.27
C HIS A 405 17.24 -2.94 2.75
N TYR A 406 16.46 -3.93 2.31
CA TYR A 406 16.13 -4.11 0.89
C TYR A 406 15.37 -2.90 0.33
N TYR A 407 14.47 -2.34 1.12
CA TYR A 407 13.78 -1.11 0.79
C TYR A 407 14.72 0.11 0.85
N TYR A 408 15.59 0.19 1.85
CA TYR A 408 16.55 1.30 1.98
C TYR A 408 17.50 1.40 0.81
N GLU A 409 18.01 0.26 0.32
CA GLU A 409 18.84 0.22 -0.88
C GLU A 409 18.10 0.73 -2.11
N LYS A 410 16.81 0.38 -2.26
CA LYS A 410 15.98 0.87 -3.36
C LYS A 410 15.86 2.39 -3.35
N ILE A 411 15.75 3.02 -2.19
CA ILE A 411 15.69 4.48 -2.04
C ILE A 411 17.07 5.14 -1.90
N SER A 412 18.17 4.42 -2.17
CA SER A 412 19.55 4.92 -2.00
C SER A 412 19.85 5.41 -0.58
N TYR A 413 19.21 4.83 0.44
CA TYR A 413 19.29 5.28 1.84
C TYR A 413 18.89 6.74 2.04
N ASN A 414 18.11 7.31 1.12
CA ASN A 414 17.48 8.61 1.30
C ASN A 414 16.28 8.47 2.24
N ILE A 415 16.57 8.19 3.52
CA ILE A 415 15.58 8.01 4.57
C ILE A 415 15.06 9.39 4.96
N THR A 416 13.89 9.75 4.42
CA THR A 416 13.21 11.00 4.79
C THR A 416 12.59 10.88 6.19
N PRO A 417 12.35 12.01 6.88
CA PRO A 417 11.64 11.98 8.15
C PRO A 417 10.28 11.28 8.00
N TYR A 418 10.09 10.20 8.77
CA TYR A 418 8.88 9.36 8.73
C TYR A 418 8.06 9.44 10.03
N GLY A 419 8.45 10.33 10.95
CA GLY A 419 7.78 10.55 12.24
C GLY A 419 8.07 9.47 13.29
N ASP A 420 7.50 9.64 14.47
CA ASP A 420 7.66 8.68 15.58
C ASP A 420 6.85 7.39 15.34
N VAL A 421 7.49 6.25 15.57
CA VAL A 421 6.92 4.89 15.44
C VAL A 421 6.90 4.14 16.77
N SER A 422 7.28 4.77 17.88
CA SER A 422 7.42 4.14 19.20
C SER A 422 6.14 3.42 19.64
N ASP A 423 4.98 4.04 19.47
CA ASP A 423 3.68 3.43 19.82
C ASP A 423 3.39 2.17 18.99
N ARG A 424 3.82 2.15 17.72
CA ARG A 424 3.61 1.00 16.82
C ARG A 424 4.55 -0.15 17.20
N LEU A 425 5.80 0.16 17.55
CA LEU A 425 6.76 -0.82 18.09
C LEU A 425 6.29 -1.41 19.42
N GLN A 426 5.74 -0.57 20.31
CA GLN A 426 5.18 -1.02 21.59
C GLN A 426 3.97 -1.93 21.38
N LEU A 427 3.07 -1.58 20.45
CA LEU A 427 1.93 -2.42 20.07
C LEU A 427 2.38 -3.78 19.54
N ARG A 428 3.37 -3.82 18.64
CA ARG A 428 3.94 -5.07 18.12
C ARG A 428 4.49 -5.96 19.24
N LYS A 429 5.17 -5.35 20.21
CA LYS A 429 5.69 -6.06 21.41
C LYS A 429 4.57 -6.56 22.31
N SER A 430 3.55 -5.74 22.59
CA SER A 430 2.46 -6.11 23.51
C SER A 430 1.57 -7.23 22.98
N LEU A 431 1.41 -7.31 21.66
CA LEU A 431 0.68 -8.40 20.99
C LEU A 431 1.53 -9.67 20.81
N ASN A 432 2.80 -9.67 21.24
CA ASN A 432 3.74 -10.77 21.07
C ASN A 432 3.83 -11.25 19.61
N CYS A 433 3.91 -10.29 18.67
CA CYS A 433 3.93 -10.61 17.25
C CYS A 433 5.24 -11.31 16.86
N ARG A 434 5.16 -12.22 15.88
CA ARG A 434 6.28 -12.93 15.27
C ARG A 434 7.23 -11.97 14.54
N SER A 435 8.42 -12.47 14.20
CA SER A 435 9.39 -11.75 13.36
C SER A 435 8.98 -11.74 11.89
N PHE A 436 9.53 -10.81 11.13
CA PHE A 436 9.38 -10.78 9.69
C PHE A 436 10.08 -11.98 9.03
N ASP A 437 11.15 -12.50 9.63
CA ASP A 437 11.76 -13.76 9.20
C ASP A 437 10.74 -14.92 9.25
N TRP A 438 9.95 -15.03 10.33
CA TRP A 438 8.87 -16.01 10.40
C TRP A 438 7.84 -15.78 9.29
N TYR A 439 7.47 -14.53 9.03
CA TYR A 439 6.52 -14.18 7.97
C TYR A 439 7.03 -14.62 6.60
N VAL A 440 8.29 -14.35 6.26
CA VAL A 440 8.89 -14.80 5.01
C VAL A 440 8.95 -16.32 4.95
N ASN A 441 9.35 -16.99 6.03
CA ASN A 441 9.54 -18.44 6.02
C ASN A 441 8.22 -19.24 6.01
N LYS A 442 7.12 -18.67 6.55
CA LYS A 442 5.85 -19.37 6.75
C LYS A 442 4.71 -18.86 5.88
N VAL A 443 4.65 -17.56 5.62
CA VAL A 443 3.53 -16.93 4.89
C VAL A 443 3.91 -16.69 3.43
N TYR A 444 5.11 -16.15 3.18
CA TYR A 444 5.56 -15.75 1.84
C TYR A 444 6.97 -16.27 1.48
N PRO A 445 7.19 -17.60 1.43
CA PRO A 445 8.50 -18.18 1.10
C PRO A 445 8.96 -17.87 -0.31
N GLU A 446 8.04 -17.65 -1.26
CA GLU A 446 8.36 -17.32 -2.65
C GLU A 446 9.03 -15.95 -2.79
N LEU A 447 8.91 -15.08 -1.78
CA LEU A 447 9.58 -13.77 -1.76
C LEU A 447 11.10 -13.92 -1.92
N LYS A 448 11.67 -15.04 -1.45
CA LYS A 448 13.10 -15.34 -1.59
C LYS A 448 13.57 -15.44 -3.03
N ASN A 449 12.69 -15.88 -3.93
CA ASN A 449 13.00 -16.03 -5.35
C ASN A 449 13.02 -14.68 -6.08
N THR A 450 12.39 -13.65 -5.51
CA THR A 450 12.33 -12.31 -6.10
C THR A 450 13.58 -11.47 -5.86
N VAL A 451 14.47 -11.96 -5.00
CA VAL A 451 15.72 -11.29 -4.64
C VAL A 451 16.86 -12.17 -5.14
N PRO A 452 17.57 -11.77 -6.22
CA PRO A 452 18.71 -12.53 -6.77
C PRO A 452 19.81 -12.85 -5.75
N ALA A 453 19.83 -12.10 -4.66
CA ALA A 453 20.84 -12.02 -3.62
C ALA A 453 20.29 -12.35 -2.21
N TRP A 454 19.31 -13.25 -2.08
CA TRP A 454 18.69 -13.55 -0.78
C TRP A 454 19.69 -14.07 0.28
N ASN A 455 20.73 -14.81 -0.15
CA ASN A 455 21.70 -15.48 0.71
C ASN A 455 23.17 -15.04 0.45
N GLU A 456 23.41 -13.86 -0.12
CA GLU A 456 24.76 -13.42 -0.51
C GLU A 456 25.71 -13.35 0.68
N LEU A 457 26.98 -13.67 0.42
CA LEU A 457 28.04 -13.52 1.40
C LEU A 457 28.49 -12.05 1.53
N TYR A 458 28.45 -11.27 0.43
CA TYR A 458 28.80 -9.85 0.40
C TYR A 458 27.88 -9.05 -0.52
N SER A 459 27.54 -7.84 -0.10
CA SER A 459 26.73 -6.88 -0.85
C SER A 459 27.17 -5.47 -0.44
N GLY A 460 27.99 -4.83 -1.26
CA GLY A 460 28.63 -3.58 -0.86
C GLY A 460 29.76 -3.12 -1.78
N LEU A 461 30.63 -2.25 -1.25
CA LEU A 461 31.78 -1.73 -1.98
C LEU A 461 32.87 -2.79 -2.11
N ILE A 462 33.52 -2.81 -3.28
CA ILE A 462 34.74 -3.58 -3.55
C ILE A 462 35.89 -2.58 -3.67
N LYS A 463 36.64 -2.39 -2.58
CA LYS A 463 37.66 -1.35 -2.46
C LYS A 463 39.07 -1.93 -2.60
N ASN A 464 39.88 -1.37 -3.47
CA ASN A 464 41.31 -1.70 -3.53
C ASN A 464 42.06 -1.09 -2.33
N VAL A 465 42.88 -1.89 -1.65
CA VAL A 465 43.59 -1.49 -0.42
C VAL A 465 44.78 -0.56 -0.70
N TYR A 466 45.39 -0.62 -1.90
CA TYR A 466 46.47 0.28 -2.27
C TYR A 466 45.95 1.62 -2.80
N MET A 467 45.07 1.57 -3.80
CA MET A 467 44.60 2.76 -4.52
C MET A 467 43.49 3.52 -3.81
N ASN A 468 42.83 2.90 -2.82
CA ASN A 468 41.66 3.48 -2.13
C ASN A 468 40.49 3.81 -3.08
N LEU A 469 40.41 3.11 -4.21
CA LEU A 469 39.34 3.22 -5.21
C LEU A 469 38.41 2.01 -5.15
N CYS A 470 37.15 2.21 -5.55
CA CYS A 470 36.11 1.19 -5.57
C CYS A 470 35.71 0.83 -7.00
N ILE A 471 35.26 -0.42 -7.19
CA ILE A 471 34.72 -0.85 -8.47
C ILE A 471 33.38 -0.15 -8.73
N GLU A 472 33.22 0.47 -9.90
CA GLU A 472 32.03 1.21 -10.32
C GLU A 472 31.56 0.83 -11.72
N ARG A 473 30.26 0.57 -11.86
CA ARG A 473 29.62 0.16 -13.12
C ARG A 473 29.78 1.15 -14.29
N PHE A 474 29.75 2.46 -14.01
CA PHE A 474 29.74 3.48 -15.06
C PHE A 474 31.08 4.19 -15.24
N SER A 475 32.12 3.76 -14.49
CA SER A 475 33.47 4.28 -14.69
C SER A 475 34.11 3.69 -15.93
N LYS A 476 34.75 4.53 -16.75
CA LYS A 476 35.55 4.10 -17.92
C LYS A 476 36.68 3.14 -17.52
N SER A 477 37.24 3.32 -16.32
CA SER A 477 38.32 2.49 -15.81
C SER A 477 37.88 1.39 -14.85
N ILE A 478 36.55 1.25 -14.68
CA ILE A 478 35.87 0.46 -13.66
C ILE A 478 36.23 0.82 -12.21
N LEU A 479 37.18 1.74 -11.97
CA LEU A 479 37.57 2.23 -10.66
C LEU A 479 37.19 3.71 -10.51
N SER A 480 36.80 4.11 -9.30
CA SER A 480 36.51 5.50 -8.96
C SER A 480 36.59 5.72 -7.44
N ALA A 481 36.45 6.96 -6.99
CA ALA A 481 36.42 7.27 -5.56
C ALA A 481 35.26 6.52 -4.87
N CYS A 482 35.56 5.86 -3.76
CA CYS A 482 34.57 5.09 -3.00
C CYS A 482 33.49 5.99 -2.39
N ASP A 483 32.22 5.70 -2.68
CA ASP A 483 31.05 6.32 -2.07
C ASP A 483 29.97 5.27 -1.82
N GLU A 484 29.64 5.03 -0.55
CA GLU A 484 28.64 4.04 -0.10
C GLU A 484 27.20 4.38 -0.53
N ARG A 485 26.97 5.62 -0.99
CA ARG A 485 25.68 6.11 -1.50
C ARG A 485 25.51 5.84 -2.98
N LEU A 486 26.61 5.65 -3.71
CA LEU A 486 26.61 5.42 -5.16
C LEU A 486 26.17 4.00 -5.49
N LYS A 487 24.93 3.86 -5.98
CA LYS A 487 24.32 2.57 -6.33
C LYS A 487 25.15 1.74 -7.31
N ASN A 488 25.82 2.41 -8.24
CA ASN A 488 26.71 1.83 -9.24
C ASN A 488 28.03 1.26 -8.67
N GLN A 489 28.32 1.46 -7.37
CA GLN A 489 29.46 0.86 -6.67
C GLN A 489 29.08 -0.31 -5.74
N LEU A 490 27.78 -0.66 -5.68
CA LEU A 490 27.27 -1.67 -4.75
C LEU A 490 27.15 -3.02 -5.45
N TRP A 491 28.16 -3.86 -5.30
CA TRP A 491 28.25 -5.17 -5.95
C TRP A 491 27.78 -6.29 -5.04
N ASP A 492 27.15 -7.29 -5.63
CA ASP A 492 26.69 -8.50 -4.98
C ASP A 492 27.59 -9.67 -5.40
N ILE A 493 27.87 -10.61 -4.48
CA ILE A 493 28.57 -11.85 -4.79
C ILE A 493 27.85 -13.08 -4.22
N THR A 494 27.44 -13.96 -5.13
CA THR A 494 26.65 -15.14 -4.76
C THR A 494 27.52 -16.19 -4.09
N LYS A 495 26.89 -17.17 -3.44
CA LYS A 495 27.62 -18.32 -2.85
C LYS A 495 28.43 -19.10 -3.90
N GLU A 496 27.93 -19.13 -5.13
CA GLU A 496 28.55 -19.79 -6.28
C GLU A 496 29.73 -18.98 -6.87
N GLY A 497 29.81 -17.69 -6.48
CA GLY A 497 30.86 -16.75 -6.84
C GLY A 497 30.48 -15.75 -7.93
N LEU A 498 29.21 -15.65 -8.34
CA LEU A 498 28.83 -14.69 -9.37
C LEU A 498 28.94 -13.27 -8.80
N LEU A 499 29.87 -12.47 -9.35
CA LEU A 499 30.12 -11.09 -8.92
C LEU A 499 29.44 -10.12 -9.89
N PHE A 500 28.38 -9.44 -9.44
CA PHE A 500 27.50 -8.70 -10.34
C PHE A 500 26.89 -7.43 -9.73
N LYS A 501 26.40 -6.59 -10.62
CA LYS A 501 25.57 -5.42 -10.34
C LYS A 501 24.44 -5.38 -11.35
N GLU A 502 23.20 -5.55 -10.89
CA GLU A 502 22.03 -5.62 -11.78
C GLU A 502 22.25 -6.69 -12.88
N SER A 503 22.40 -6.27 -14.14
CA SER A 503 22.63 -7.15 -15.28
C SER A 503 24.07 -7.12 -15.79
N VAL A 504 25.04 -6.65 -15.00
CA VAL A 504 26.46 -6.65 -15.39
C VAL A 504 27.34 -7.41 -14.40
N GLY A 505 28.37 -8.09 -14.92
CA GLY A 505 29.41 -8.73 -14.11
C GLY A 505 30.82 -8.31 -14.54
N LEU A 506 31.81 -8.71 -13.74
CA LEU A 506 33.23 -8.50 -14.02
C LEU A 506 33.80 -9.67 -14.83
N MET A 507 34.24 -9.38 -16.05
CA MET A 507 34.74 -10.37 -17.00
C MET A 507 36.17 -10.04 -17.45
N PRO A 508 37.11 -10.99 -17.38
CA PRO A 508 38.38 -10.83 -18.05
C PRO A 508 38.24 -10.96 -19.57
N VAL A 509 38.90 -10.07 -20.30
CA VAL A 509 38.98 -10.06 -21.75
C VAL A 509 40.44 -10.02 -22.17
N VAL A 510 40.81 -10.97 -23.02
CA VAL A 510 42.13 -11.00 -23.66
C VAL A 510 42.17 -9.87 -24.70
N THR A 511 43.02 -8.87 -24.47
CA THR A 511 43.16 -7.70 -25.34
C THR A 511 44.28 -7.82 -26.37
N SER A 512 45.15 -8.82 -26.21
CA SER A 512 46.29 -9.08 -27.10
C SER A 512 46.60 -10.58 -27.10
N GLN A 513 47.13 -11.10 -28.22
CA GLN A 513 47.68 -12.46 -28.29
C GLN A 513 49.09 -12.57 -27.70
N ASP A 514 49.73 -11.44 -27.37
CA ASP A 514 51.02 -11.44 -26.66
C ASP A 514 50.82 -11.99 -25.23
N PRO A 515 51.47 -13.11 -24.86
CA PRO A 515 51.35 -13.71 -23.54
C PRO A 515 51.84 -12.81 -22.41
N ASN A 516 52.62 -11.76 -22.69
CA ASN A 516 53.08 -10.80 -21.69
C ASN A 516 52.03 -9.73 -21.36
N VAL A 517 50.97 -9.61 -22.16
CA VAL A 517 49.90 -8.63 -21.94
C VAL A 517 48.85 -9.24 -21.02
N LYS A 518 48.75 -8.69 -19.81
CA LYS A 518 47.74 -9.11 -18.82
C LYS A 518 46.32 -8.92 -19.39
N PRO A 519 45.43 -9.93 -19.30
CA PRO A 519 44.03 -9.77 -19.69
C PRO A 519 43.37 -8.65 -18.89
N ARG A 520 42.69 -7.73 -19.58
CA ARG A 520 42.00 -6.62 -18.94
C ARG A 520 40.65 -7.10 -18.39
N VAL A 521 40.29 -6.67 -17.18
CA VAL A 521 38.97 -6.96 -16.62
C VAL A 521 38.04 -5.80 -16.95
N ILE A 522 36.89 -6.13 -17.54
CA ILE A 522 35.87 -5.18 -17.99
C ILE A 522 34.50 -5.56 -17.45
N LEU A 523 33.54 -4.67 -17.65
CA LEU A 523 32.14 -4.92 -17.33
C LEU A 523 31.43 -5.52 -18.53
N ARG A 524 30.69 -6.60 -18.30
CA ARG A 524 29.92 -7.29 -19.34
C ARG A 524 28.47 -7.50 -18.92
N LEU A 525 27.54 -7.27 -19.86
CA LEU A 525 26.13 -7.58 -19.67
C LEU A 525 25.90 -9.10 -19.63
N ILE A 526 25.14 -9.55 -18.66
CA ILE A 526 24.65 -10.92 -18.51
C ILE A 526 23.36 -11.02 -19.32
N LYS A 527 23.40 -11.69 -20.47
CA LYS A 527 22.24 -11.84 -21.37
C LYS A 527 21.63 -13.23 -21.29
N SER A 528 22.41 -14.23 -20.91
CA SER A 528 22.03 -15.63 -20.86
C SER A 528 22.87 -16.39 -19.83
N GLU A 529 22.46 -17.61 -19.49
CA GLU A 529 23.22 -18.49 -18.59
C GLU A 529 24.65 -18.79 -19.09
N LYS A 530 24.87 -18.77 -20.40
CA LYS A 530 26.21 -18.97 -20.99
C LYS A 530 27.20 -17.87 -20.63
N ASP A 531 26.69 -16.68 -20.26
CA ASP A 531 27.52 -15.55 -19.84
C ASP A 531 27.99 -15.68 -18.38
N ILE A 532 27.45 -16.63 -17.58
CA ILE A 532 27.69 -16.70 -16.13
C ILE A 532 29.10 -17.23 -15.82
N ALA A 533 29.54 -18.31 -16.48
CA ALA A 533 30.78 -18.99 -16.12
C ALA A 533 32.04 -18.07 -16.13
N PRO A 534 32.24 -17.16 -17.10
CA PRO A 534 33.35 -16.19 -17.11
C PRO A 534 33.24 -15.07 -16.07
N LEU A 535 32.15 -15.01 -15.30
CA LEU A 535 31.87 -13.98 -14.29
C LEU A 535 31.97 -14.51 -12.86
N LEU A 536 32.47 -15.74 -12.69
CA LEU A 536 32.59 -16.37 -11.39
C LEU A 536 33.94 -16.03 -10.74
N TRP A 537 33.88 -15.56 -9.49
CA TRP A 537 34.99 -15.16 -8.66
C TRP A 537 34.93 -15.83 -7.29
N ILE A 538 36.08 -16.19 -6.75
CA ILE A 538 36.26 -16.70 -5.39
C ILE A 538 36.91 -15.59 -4.59
N TYR A 539 36.25 -15.15 -3.51
CA TYR A 539 36.86 -14.20 -2.58
C TYR A 539 37.58 -14.93 -1.45
N ASN A 540 38.91 -14.86 -1.45
CA ASN A 540 39.74 -15.35 -0.36
C ASN A 540 39.81 -14.26 0.73
N GLN A 541 39.10 -14.47 1.84
CA GLN A 541 39.06 -13.53 2.97
C GLN A 541 40.44 -13.31 3.61
N THR A 542 41.22 -14.38 3.79
CA THR A 542 42.52 -14.34 4.48
C THR A 542 43.51 -13.44 3.76
N ASN A 543 43.59 -13.59 2.43
CA ASN A 543 44.50 -12.79 1.60
C ASN A 543 43.83 -11.53 1.04
N ARG A 544 42.52 -11.37 1.24
CA ARG A 544 41.66 -10.35 0.62
C ARG A 544 41.79 -10.31 -0.91
N GLN A 545 41.80 -11.46 -1.57
CA GLN A 545 41.99 -11.55 -3.03
C GLN A 545 40.71 -12.00 -3.73
N LEU A 546 40.41 -11.39 -4.87
CA LEU A 546 39.38 -11.84 -5.80
C LEU A 546 40.03 -12.71 -6.87
N ILE A 547 39.74 -14.01 -6.84
CA ILE A 547 40.34 -15.02 -7.71
C ILE A 547 39.31 -15.39 -8.79
N HIS A 548 39.65 -15.22 -10.05
CA HIS A 548 38.77 -15.62 -11.14
C HIS A 548 38.69 -17.15 -11.23
N LYS A 549 37.48 -17.71 -11.10
CA LYS A 549 37.27 -19.15 -10.88
C LYS A 549 37.77 -20.01 -12.05
N VAL A 550 37.66 -19.51 -13.29
CA VAL A 550 38.06 -20.27 -14.49
C VAL A 550 39.57 -20.26 -14.70
N SER A 551 40.24 -19.12 -14.50
CA SER A 551 41.68 -19.01 -14.78
C SER A 551 42.57 -19.24 -13.56
N GLY A 552 42.03 -19.15 -12.34
CA GLY A 552 42.81 -19.21 -11.09
C GLY A 552 43.68 -17.97 -10.82
N HIS A 553 43.55 -16.92 -11.65
CA HIS A 553 44.33 -15.67 -11.53
C HIS A 553 43.59 -14.65 -10.66
N CYS A 554 44.32 -13.69 -10.10
CA CYS A 554 43.79 -12.67 -9.20
C CYS A 554 43.50 -11.36 -9.93
N LEU A 555 42.47 -10.65 -9.46
CA LEU A 555 42.18 -9.28 -9.87
C LEU A 555 43.25 -8.33 -9.31
N GLU A 556 43.91 -7.59 -10.17
CA GLU A 556 44.96 -6.62 -9.83
C GLU A 556 44.58 -5.24 -10.34
N ALA A 557 44.73 -4.23 -9.48
CA ALA A 557 44.56 -2.83 -9.89
C ALA A 557 45.90 -2.23 -10.34
N ASP A 558 45.87 -1.42 -11.40
CA ASP A 558 47.04 -0.74 -11.93
C ASP A 558 47.01 0.76 -11.58
N PRO A 559 47.94 1.26 -10.74
CA PRO A 559 48.00 2.66 -10.36
C PRO A 559 48.27 3.64 -11.50
N SER A 560 48.88 3.18 -12.60
CA SER A 560 49.25 4.04 -13.72
C SER A 560 48.08 4.34 -14.65
N THR A 561 47.16 3.39 -14.81
CA THR A 561 46.04 3.48 -15.74
C THR A 561 44.67 3.54 -15.07
N ASN A 562 44.59 3.26 -13.77
CA ASN A 562 43.36 3.03 -13.02
C ASN A 562 42.48 1.91 -13.59
N PHE A 563 43.03 1.04 -14.44
CA PHE A 563 42.35 -0.16 -14.92
C PHE A 563 42.60 -1.35 -13.98
N THR A 564 41.90 -2.45 -14.26
CA THR A 564 42.11 -3.72 -13.57
C THR A 564 42.41 -4.83 -14.57
N TYR A 565 43.20 -5.79 -14.12
CA TYR A 565 43.73 -6.87 -14.92
C TYR A 565 43.69 -8.19 -14.17
N LEU A 566 43.82 -9.30 -14.90
CA LEU A 566 44.17 -10.59 -14.31
C LEU A 566 45.68 -10.78 -14.29
N SER A 567 46.20 -11.20 -13.14
CA SER A 567 47.60 -11.56 -12.96
C SER A 567 47.74 -12.75 -12.01
N THR A 568 48.93 -13.36 -11.98
CA THR A 568 49.22 -14.46 -11.05
C THR A 568 49.01 -13.99 -9.61
N CYS A 569 48.34 -14.80 -8.80
CA CYS A 569 48.04 -14.45 -7.41
C CYS A 569 49.32 -14.33 -6.58
N GLN A 570 49.51 -13.15 -5.98
CA GLN A 570 50.66 -12.81 -5.14
C GLN A 570 50.18 -12.49 -3.72
N ALA A 571 50.43 -13.40 -2.78
CA ALA A 571 50.07 -13.19 -1.37
C ALA A 571 50.75 -11.92 -0.82
N GLY A 572 49.99 -11.08 -0.11
CA GLY A 572 50.49 -9.82 0.46
C GLY A 572 50.54 -8.63 -0.51
N SER A 573 50.29 -8.82 -1.82
CA SER A 573 50.22 -7.71 -2.77
C SER A 573 49.03 -6.80 -2.46
N ARG A 574 49.29 -5.54 -2.09
CA ARG A 574 48.24 -4.55 -1.81
C ARG A 574 47.44 -4.18 -3.06
N LEU A 575 48.02 -4.34 -4.26
CA LEU A 575 47.34 -4.10 -5.55
C LEU A 575 46.32 -5.19 -5.88
N GLN A 576 46.52 -6.40 -5.36
CA GLN A 576 45.57 -7.52 -5.47
C GLN A 576 44.67 -7.67 -4.23
N SER A 577 44.81 -6.77 -3.25
CA SER A 577 44.06 -6.81 -2.00
C SER A 577 42.80 -5.94 -2.11
N TRP A 578 41.64 -6.58 -2.00
CA TRP A 578 40.31 -6.00 -2.14
C TRP A 578 39.52 -6.18 -0.84
N GLN A 579 39.12 -5.07 -0.24
CA GLN A 579 38.23 -5.05 0.90
C GLN A 579 36.79 -5.04 0.39
N LEU A 580 36.06 -6.12 0.68
CA LEU A 580 34.63 -6.21 0.42
C LEU A 580 33.90 -5.76 1.68
N THR A 581 32.94 -4.86 1.51
CA THR A 581 32.04 -4.51 2.62
C THR A 581 30.88 -5.49 2.59
N THR A 582 30.64 -6.20 3.70
CA THR A 582 29.42 -7.00 3.83
C THR A 582 28.21 -6.07 3.90
N ARG A 583 27.03 -6.63 3.60
CA ARG A 583 25.78 -5.88 3.72
C ARG A 583 25.57 -5.36 5.14
N ARG A 584 25.93 -6.17 6.14
CA ARG A 584 25.81 -5.82 7.57
C ARG A 584 26.77 -4.69 7.95
N GLU A 585 28.05 -4.79 7.61
CA GLU A 585 29.02 -3.71 7.89
C GLU A 585 28.62 -2.41 7.23
N ARG A 586 28.10 -2.46 5.99
CA ARG A 586 27.59 -1.28 5.31
C ARG A 586 26.42 -0.64 6.07
N MET A 587 25.49 -1.46 6.57
CA MET A 587 24.39 -0.96 7.39
C MET A 587 24.92 -0.25 8.64
N ASP A 588 25.93 -0.80 9.31
CA ASP A 588 26.51 -0.20 10.50
C ASP A 588 27.27 1.10 10.19
N ILE A 589 27.99 1.16 9.06
CA ILE A 589 28.66 2.39 8.61
C ILE A 589 27.64 3.47 8.25
N LEU A 590 26.57 3.11 7.53
CA LEU A 590 25.51 4.05 7.17
C LEU A 590 24.75 4.53 8.40
N ARG A 591 24.51 3.68 9.41
CA ARG A 591 23.98 4.10 10.71
C ARG A 591 24.86 5.16 11.34
N TYR A 592 26.17 4.91 11.43
CA TYR A 592 27.13 5.81 12.06
C TYR A 592 27.29 7.14 11.31
N LYS A 593 27.44 7.10 9.98
CA LYS A 593 27.67 8.29 9.14
C LYS A 593 26.43 9.16 8.97
N LEU A 594 25.23 8.58 8.99
CA LEU A 594 24.00 9.32 8.73
C LEU A 594 23.30 9.79 10.01
N GLN A 595 23.82 9.47 11.21
CA GLN A 595 23.15 9.74 12.50
C GLN A 595 21.67 9.28 12.49
N VAL A 596 21.33 8.25 11.70
CA VAL A 596 19.96 7.77 11.57
C VAL A 596 19.67 6.90 12.79
N PRO A 597 18.68 7.25 13.63
CA PRO A 597 18.30 6.42 14.76
C PRO A 597 17.55 5.20 14.21
N ILE A 598 18.28 4.15 13.84
CA ILE A 598 17.69 2.83 13.58
C ILE A 598 17.86 2.04 14.88
N GLY A 599 16.82 2.04 15.71
CA GLY A 599 16.81 1.29 16.96
C GLY A 599 16.89 -0.21 16.69
N TRP A 600 17.98 -0.83 17.12
CA TRP A 600 18.11 -2.27 17.29
C TRP A 600 18.20 -2.52 18.79
N ASN A 601 17.10 -2.97 19.39
CA ASN A 601 17.07 -3.59 20.71
C ASN A 601 16.24 -4.85 20.63
#